data_AF-A0A8T2XPX4-F1
#
_entry.id   AF-A0A8T2XPX4-F1
#
_cell.length_a   1.000
_cell.length_b   1.000
_cell.length_c   1.000
_cell.angle_alpha   90.00
_cell.angle_beta   90.00
_cell.angle_gamma   90.00
#
_symmetry.space_group_name_H-M   'P 1'
#
loop_
_entity.id
_entity.type
_entity.pdbx_description
1 polymer ?
#
loop_
_entity_poly.entity_id
_entity_poly.type
_entity_poly.pdbx_seq_one_letter_code
_entity_poly.pdbx_strand_id
1 'polypeptide(L)'
;MVDGGTEGFKGHARVIMPGSTPCFECTIWLFPPQVKFPLCTLAETPRTAAHCIEYAHLIKWDEVHSGKTFDPDDPEHMKWVYTEAVKRAELFGIQGVTYSLTQGVVKNIIPAIASTNAIISAACTLETLKLASGCSKTLSNYLTYNGVEGLHIKVTEFVRDKDCLVCGPGVLIELDTSVTLQKFIDMLEEHPKLLLSKASVRHQTMNLYMQAPPVLEEMTRSNLGLPLFELMGKVSKDIVLVTGTTSKDDKKTSCLRKLCLVFKGQDAVIDMDMAVGA
;
A
#
# COMPACT_ATOMS: atom_id res chain seq x y z
N MET A 1 5.58 3.61 16.08
CA MET A 1 5.07 4.57 15.08
C MET A 1 3.66 4.96 15.48
N VAL A 2 3.35 6.26 15.46
CA VAL A 2 1.99 6.76 15.70
C VAL A 2 1.51 7.37 14.39
N ASP A 3 0.33 6.96 13.94
CA ASP A 3 -0.27 7.37 12.68
C ASP A 3 -1.67 7.95 12.92
N GLY A 4 -2.05 8.94 12.14
CA GLY A 4 -3.35 9.58 12.24
C GLY A 4 -3.84 10.06 10.88
N GLY A 5 -5.13 9.90 10.63
CA GLY A 5 -5.77 10.31 9.38
C GLY A 5 -7.15 10.91 9.64
N THR A 6 -7.54 11.88 8.80
CA THR A 6 -8.78 12.65 8.95
C THR A 6 -9.49 12.75 7.60
N GLU A 7 -10.82 12.73 7.63
CA GLU A 7 -11.68 12.90 6.46
C GLU A 7 -13.00 13.53 6.93
N GLY A 8 -13.20 14.81 6.60
CA GLY A 8 -14.35 15.59 7.06
C GLY A 8 -14.47 15.57 8.59
N PHE A 9 -15.61 15.07 9.09
CA PHE A 9 -15.90 14.90 10.51
C PHE A 9 -15.48 13.54 11.09
N LYS A 10 -14.73 12.73 10.33
CA LYS A 10 -14.23 11.43 10.76
C LYS A 10 -12.72 11.47 10.86
N GLY A 11 -12.18 10.65 11.74
CA GLY A 11 -10.74 10.49 11.84
C GLY A 11 -10.36 9.25 12.61
N HIS A 12 -9.09 8.92 12.55
CA HIS A 12 -8.52 7.82 13.31
C HIS A 12 -7.11 8.16 13.78
N ALA A 13 -6.73 7.58 14.91
CA ALA A 13 -5.37 7.56 15.41
C ALA A 13 -5.00 6.11 15.73
N ARG A 14 -3.80 5.68 15.34
CA ARG A 14 -3.33 4.32 15.60
C ARG A 14 -1.89 4.30 16.09
N VAL A 15 -1.60 3.33 16.95
CA VAL A 15 -0.25 3.08 17.45
C VAL A 15 0.22 1.74 16.91
N ILE A 16 1.35 1.77 16.19
CA ILE A 16 1.99 0.61 15.61
C ILE A 16 3.34 0.40 16.29
N MET A 17 3.41 -0.64 17.11
CA MET A 17 4.61 -1.25 17.68
C MET A 17 5.02 -2.46 16.83
N PRO A 18 6.08 -2.34 16.00
CA PRO A 18 6.54 -3.43 15.14
C PRO A 18 6.76 -4.73 15.94
N GLY A 19 6.22 -5.84 15.43
CA GLY A 19 6.35 -7.16 16.07
C GLY A 19 5.39 -7.41 17.24
N SER A 20 4.59 -6.44 17.68
CA SER A 20 3.57 -6.63 18.71
C SER A 20 2.17 -6.35 18.18
N THR A 21 1.91 -5.11 17.76
CA THR A 21 0.60 -4.67 17.23
C THR A 21 0.47 -4.96 15.72
N PRO A 22 -0.76 -4.97 15.15
CA PRO A 22 -0.94 -5.03 13.71
C PRO A 22 -0.23 -3.88 12.98
N CYS A 23 0.37 -4.18 11.83
CA CYS A 23 0.92 -3.16 10.94
C CYS A 23 -0.14 -2.63 9.96
N PHE A 24 0.24 -1.72 9.06
CA PHE A 24 -0.64 -1.22 8.00
C PHE A 24 -1.22 -2.36 7.14
N GLU A 25 -0.41 -3.34 6.76
CA GLU A 25 -0.87 -4.45 5.92
C GLU A 25 -1.93 -5.31 6.64
N CYS A 26 -1.79 -5.53 7.96
CA CYS A 26 -2.79 -6.26 8.75
C CYS A 26 -4.17 -5.56 8.76
N THR A 27 -4.20 -4.24 8.51
CA THR A 27 -5.40 -3.40 8.59
C THR A 27 -5.73 -2.72 7.27
N ILE A 28 -5.16 -3.20 6.15
CA ILE A 28 -5.34 -2.56 4.84
C ILE A 28 -6.79 -2.55 4.37
N TRP A 29 -7.58 -3.53 4.81
CA TRP A 29 -9.01 -3.65 4.50
C TRP A 29 -9.86 -2.58 5.19
N LEU A 30 -9.34 -1.87 6.19
CA LEU A 30 -10.05 -0.73 6.81
C LEU A 30 -10.05 0.51 5.92
N PHE A 31 -9.13 0.60 4.95
CA PHE A 31 -9.11 1.72 4.03
C PHE A 31 -10.22 1.56 3.00
N PRO A 32 -11.00 2.62 2.73
CA PRO A 32 -12.05 2.55 1.73
C PRO A 32 -11.45 2.29 0.34
N PRO A 33 -12.11 1.50 -0.51
CA PRO A 33 -11.66 1.30 -1.88
C PRO A 33 -11.68 2.62 -2.64
N GLN A 34 -10.69 2.84 -3.50
CA GLN A 34 -10.69 4.02 -4.38
C GLN A 34 -11.85 3.92 -5.37
N VAL A 35 -12.66 4.97 -5.44
CA VAL A 35 -13.75 5.05 -6.42
C VAL A 35 -13.13 5.25 -7.80
N LYS A 36 -13.14 4.21 -8.62
CA LYS A 36 -12.77 4.29 -10.04
C LYS A 36 -14.02 4.09 -10.88
N PHE A 37 -14.28 5.01 -11.81
CA PHE A 37 -15.38 4.87 -12.74
C PHE A 37 -14.97 4.00 -13.93
N PRO A 38 -15.78 3.00 -14.34
CA PRO A 38 -15.51 2.22 -15.54
C PRO A 38 -15.49 3.09 -16.80
N LEU A 39 -14.54 2.85 -17.70
CA LEU A 39 -14.39 3.63 -18.94
C LEU A 39 -15.64 3.59 -19.83
N CYS A 40 -16.32 2.44 -19.94
CA CYS A 40 -17.56 2.31 -20.71
C CYS A 40 -18.68 3.23 -20.17
N THR A 41 -18.82 3.32 -18.85
CA THR A 41 -19.78 4.23 -18.19
C THR A 41 -19.44 5.69 -18.47
N LEU A 42 -18.15 6.04 -18.45
CA LEU A 42 -17.71 7.40 -18.75
C LEU A 42 -17.97 7.77 -20.21
N ALA A 43 -17.71 6.86 -21.16
CA ALA A 43 -17.79 7.11 -22.59
C ALA A 43 -19.23 7.07 -23.14
N GLU A 44 -20.02 6.06 -22.77
CA GLU A 44 -21.30 5.76 -23.43
C GLU A 44 -22.53 6.15 -22.60
N THR A 45 -22.55 5.80 -21.30
CA THR A 45 -23.75 5.93 -20.46
C THR A 45 -23.48 6.64 -19.13
N PRO A 46 -23.19 7.96 -19.14
CA PRO A 46 -23.02 8.71 -17.90
C PRO A 46 -24.35 8.78 -17.14
N ARG A 47 -24.29 8.60 -15.81
CA ARG A 47 -25.47 8.62 -14.92
C ARG A 47 -25.47 9.71 -13.85
N THR A 48 -24.32 10.33 -13.61
CA THR A 48 -24.11 11.30 -12.52
C THR A 48 -23.26 12.44 -13.04
N ALA A 49 -23.35 13.62 -12.41
CA ALA A 49 -22.53 14.77 -12.77
C ALA A 49 -21.02 14.46 -12.70
N ALA A 50 -20.59 13.62 -11.75
CA ALA A 50 -19.21 13.16 -11.62
C ALA A 50 -18.72 12.39 -12.87
N HIS A 51 -19.57 11.55 -13.47
CA HIS A 51 -19.22 10.86 -14.72
C HIS A 51 -18.98 11.84 -15.88
N CYS A 52 -19.76 12.92 -15.97
CA CYS A 52 -19.57 13.93 -17.01
C CYS A 52 -18.27 14.71 -16.82
N ILE A 53 -17.92 15.02 -15.57
CA ILE A 53 -16.68 15.71 -15.22
C ILE A 53 -15.46 14.83 -15.53
N GLU A 54 -15.47 13.56 -15.10
CA GLU A 54 -14.37 12.62 -15.36
C GLU A 54 -14.19 12.33 -16.86
N TYR A 55 -15.28 12.26 -17.63
CA TYR A 55 -15.17 12.17 -19.08
C TYR A 55 -14.43 13.39 -19.65
N ALA A 56 -14.79 14.60 -19.23
CA ALA A 56 -14.16 15.82 -19.73
C ALA A 56 -12.67 15.88 -19.37
N HIS A 57 -12.33 15.46 -18.16
CA HIS A 57 -10.96 15.45 -17.63
C HIS A 57 -10.08 14.36 -18.26
N LEU A 58 -10.54 13.10 -18.30
CA LEU A 58 -9.70 11.95 -18.69
C LEU A 58 -9.75 11.62 -20.18
N ILE A 59 -10.86 11.92 -20.87
CA ILE A 59 -11.06 11.54 -22.27
C ILE A 59 -11.01 12.79 -23.15
N LYS A 60 -11.85 13.78 -22.87
CA LYS A 60 -12.02 14.91 -23.79
C LYS A 60 -10.83 15.86 -23.79
N TRP A 61 -10.16 16.02 -22.64
CA TRP A 61 -8.98 16.86 -22.54
C TRP A 61 -7.88 16.42 -23.51
N ASP A 62 -7.53 15.13 -23.48
CA ASP A 62 -6.47 14.55 -24.31
C ASP A 62 -6.83 14.56 -25.80
N GLU A 63 -8.12 14.42 -26.15
CA GLU A 63 -8.60 14.55 -27.53
C GLU A 63 -8.40 15.95 -28.13
N VAL A 64 -8.65 17.00 -27.33
CA VAL A 64 -8.67 18.39 -27.82
C VAL A 64 -7.30 19.07 -27.65
N HIS A 65 -6.58 18.73 -26.59
CA HIS A 65 -5.30 19.34 -26.22
C HIS A 65 -4.16 18.33 -26.33
N SER A 66 -4.07 17.64 -27.47
CA SER A 66 -3.01 16.66 -27.73
C SER A 66 -1.62 17.25 -27.46
N GLY A 67 -0.92 16.72 -26.46
CA GLY A 67 0.44 17.15 -26.09
C GLY A 67 0.53 18.18 -24.95
N LYS A 68 -0.58 18.67 -24.39
CA LYS A 68 -0.59 19.48 -23.16
C LYS A 68 -1.12 18.68 -21.98
N THR A 69 -0.30 18.53 -20.94
CA THR A 69 -0.71 17.91 -19.69
C THR A 69 -1.75 18.77 -18.98
N PHE A 70 -2.83 18.15 -18.51
CA PHE A 70 -3.82 18.83 -17.68
C PHE A 70 -3.21 19.25 -16.34
N ASP A 71 -3.39 20.52 -15.99
CA ASP A 71 -3.00 21.08 -14.68
C ASP A 71 -4.27 21.38 -13.86
N PRO A 72 -4.52 20.67 -12.74
CA PRO A 72 -5.66 20.91 -11.89
C PRO A 72 -5.61 22.26 -11.13
N ASP A 73 -4.44 22.88 -11.00
CA ASP A 73 -4.29 24.16 -10.31
C ASP A 73 -4.45 25.37 -11.23
N ASP A 74 -4.44 25.17 -12.56
CA ASP A 74 -4.74 26.21 -13.54
C ASP A 74 -6.25 26.49 -13.64
N PRO A 75 -6.71 27.73 -13.34
CA PRO A 75 -8.11 28.10 -13.49
C PRO A 75 -8.67 27.96 -14.91
N GLU A 76 -7.85 28.14 -15.95
CA GLU A 76 -8.30 28.03 -17.35
C GLU A 76 -8.62 26.57 -17.70
N HIS A 77 -7.74 25.64 -17.31
CA HIS A 77 -7.92 24.21 -17.49
C HIS A 77 -9.17 23.71 -16.75
N MET A 78 -9.33 24.11 -15.49
CA MET A 78 -10.51 23.76 -14.69
C MET A 78 -11.81 24.31 -15.28
N LYS A 79 -11.79 25.55 -15.77
CA LYS A 79 -12.96 26.18 -16.40
C LYS A 79 -13.33 25.51 -17.72
N TRP A 80 -12.34 25.05 -18.48
CA TRP A 80 -12.57 24.27 -19.70
C TRP A 80 -13.26 22.94 -19.36
N VAL A 81 -12.75 22.18 -18.39
CA VAL A 81 -13.36 20.91 -17.95
C VAL A 81 -14.79 21.13 -17.47
N TYR A 82 -15.04 22.17 -16.68
CA TYR A 82 -16.38 22.53 -16.23
C TYR A 82 -17.32 22.79 -17.41
N THR A 83 -16.90 23.60 -18.39
CA THR A 83 -17.73 23.97 -19.54
C THR A 83 -18.09 22.75 -20.38
N GLU A 84 -17.13 21.85 -20.60
CA GLU A 84 -17.35 20.63 -21.38
C GLU A 84 -18.21 19.60 -20.62
N ALA A 85 -18.04 19.50 -19.30
CA ALA A 85 -18.88 18.67 -18.44
C ALA A 85 -20.35 19.14 -18.44
N VAL A 86 -20.60 20.45 -18.47
CA VAL A 86 -21.95 21.03 -18.56
C VAL A 86 -22.63 20.64 -19.89
N LYS A 87 -21.94 20.84 -21.02
CA LYS A 87 -22.47 20.43 -22.34
C LYS A 87 -22.82 18.94 -22.36
N ARG A 88 -21.94 18.09 -21.84
CA ARG A 88 -22.20 16.65 -21.75
C ARG A 88 -23.39 16.35 -20.85
N ALA A 89 -23.49 17.01 -19.70
CA ALA A 89 -24.61 16.81 -18.78
C ALA A 89 -25.96 17.22 -19.42
N GLU A 90 -25.99 18.31 -20.19
CA GLU A 90 -27.18 18.72 -20.95
C GLU A 90 -27.60 17.69 -22.00
N LEU A 91 -26.65 17.10 -22.73
CA LEU A 91 -26.92 16.05 -23.73
C LEU A 91 -27.60 14.80 -23.12
N PHE A 92 -27.23 14.44 -21.90
CA PHE A 92 -27.78 13.27 -21.20
C PHE A 92 -28.89 13.62 -20.18
N GLY A 93 -29.31 14.90 -20.11
CA GLY A 93 -30.33 15.36 -19.16
C GLY A 93 -29.92 15.25 -17.68
N ILE A 94 -28.64 15.29 -17.37
CA ILE A 94 -28.09 15.16 -16.01
C ILE A 94 -27.94 16.54 -15.39
N GLN A 95 -28.48 16.73 -14.18
CA GLN A 95 -28.35 17.98 -13.43
C GLN A 95 -27.26 17.89 -12.35
N GLY A 96 -26.82 19.04 -11.85
CA GLY A 96 -25.93 19.13 -10.68
C GLY A 96 -24.44 19.32 -10.99
N VAL A 97 -24.06 19.55 -12.25
CA VAL A 97 -22.68 19.98 -12.57
C VAL A 97 -22.49 21.41 -12.06
N THR A 98 -21.56 21.58 -11.11
CA THR A 98 -21.16 22.89 -10.59
C THR A 98 -19.64 23.01 -10.63
N TYR A 99 -19.11 24.24 -10.63
CA TYR A 99 -17.66 24.46 -10.62
C TYR A 99 -17.01 23.83 -9.38
N SER A 100 -17.64 23.96 -8.21
CA SER A 100 -17.19 23.34 -6.96
C SER A 100 -17.14 21.81 -7.04
N LEU A 101 -18.19 21.17 -7.60
CA LEU A 101 -18.19 19.72 -7.82
C LEU A 101 -17.10 19.30 -8.82
N THR A 102 -16.84 20.11 -9.84
CA THR A 102 -15.78 19.86 -10.84
C THR A 102 -14.41 19.86 -10.17
N GLN A 103 -14.13 20.85 -9.32
CA GLN A 103 -12.91 20.88 -8.53
C GLN A 103 -12.80 19.68 -7.58
N GLY A 104 -13.90 19.33 -6.91
CA GLY A 104 -13.97 18.19 -6.00
C GLY A 104 -13.62 16.86 -6.67
N VAL A 105 -14.18 16.60 -7.84
CA VAL A 105 -13.96 15.37 -8.62
C VAL A 105 -12.53 15.34 -9.19
N VAL A 106 -12.12 16.40 -9.92
CA VAL A 106 -10.82 16.43 -10.61
C VAL A 106 -9.65 16.35 -9.63
N LYS A 107 -9.72 17.09 -8.51
CA LYS A 107 -8.65 17.10 -7.50
C LYS A 107 -8.78 15.98 -6.47
N ASN A 108 -9.82 15.13 -6.54
CA ASN A 108 -10.16 14.17 -5.50
C ASN A 108 -10.12 14.81 -4.08
N ILE A 109 -10.79 15.96 -3.93
CA ILE A 109 -10.69 16.78 -2.71
C ILE A 109 -11.29 16.01 -1.53
N ILE A 110 -10.47 15.71 -0.54
CA ILE A 110 -10.90 15.19 0.76
C ILE A 110 -11.25 16.39 1.66
N PRO A 111 -12.50 16.50 2.16
CA PRO A 111 -12.86 17.60 3.07
C PRO A 111 -11.97 17.62 4.30
N ALA A 112 -11.43 18.78 4.65
CA ALA A 112 -10.56 18.95 5.82
C ALA A 112 -11.19 19.95 6.80
N ILE A 113 -11.29 19.56 8.07
CA ILE A 113 -11.89 20.39 9.13
C ILE A 113 -10.87 20.57 10.25
N ALA A 114 -10.64 21.83 10.64
CA ALA A 114 -9.64 22.17 11.65
C ALA A 114 -9.89 21.48 13.00
N SER A 115 -11.15 21.37 13.44
CA SER A 115 -11.51 20.70 14.70
C SER A 115 -11.18 19.21 14.68
N THR A 116 -11.48 18.50 13.58
CA THR A 116 -11.16 17.07 13.44
C THR A 116 -9.66 16.83 13.39
N ASN A 117 -8.91 17.68 12.68
CA ASN A 117 -7.44 17.63 12.68
C ASN A 117 -6.86 17.87 14.09
N ALA A 118 -7.42 18.80 14.85
CA ALA A 118 -6.98 19.09 16.21
C ALA A 118 -7.23 17.88 17.14
N ILE A 119 -8.40 17.25 17.06
CA ILE A 119 -8.75 16.08 17.87
C ILE A 119 -7.81 14.90 17.59
N ILE A 120 -7.59 14.56 16.31
CA ILE A 120 -6.70 13.46 15.94
C ILE A 120 -5.24 13.78 16.27
N SER A 121 -4.77 15.00 16.01
CA SER A 121 -3.40 15.41 16.36
C SER A 121 -3.17 15.35 17.87
N ALA A 122 -4.16 15.76 18.67
CA ALA A 122 -4.09 15.66 20.13
C ALA A 122 -3.97 14.19 20.58
N ALA A 123 -4.76 13.28 19.99
CA ALA A 123 -4.65 11.85 20.26
C ALA A 123 -3.26 11.30 19.88
N CYS A 124 -2.76 11.59 18.68
CA CYS A 124 -1.44 11.12 18.24
C CYS A 124 -0.30 11.68 19.12
N THR A 125 -0.37 12.95 19.50
CA THR A 125 0.64 13.59 20.36
C THR A 125 0.63 13.01 21.76
N LEU A 126 -0.56 12.76 22.33
CA LEU A 126 -0.71 12.14 23.64
C LEU A 126 -0.09 10.73 23.66
N GLU A 127 -0.34 9.92 22.63
CA GLU A 127 0.21 8.57 22.55
C GLU A 127 1.71 8.57 22.31
N THR A 128 2.22 9.53 21.55
CA THR A 128 3.66 9.75 21.39
C THR A 128 4.30 10.11 22.73
N LEU A 129 3.68 10.99 23.52
CA LEU A 129 4.15 11.37 24.84
C LEU A 129 4.18 10.17 25.79
N LYS A 130 3.12 9.36 25.82
CA LYS A 130 3.06 8.13 26.63
C LYS A 130 4.17 7.15 26.26
N LEU A 131 4.39 6.94 24.95
CA LEU A 131 5.45 6.06 24.45
C LEU A 131 6.85 6.57 24.81
N ALA A 132 7.08 7.88 24.71
CA ALA A 132 8.39 8.47 24.97
C ALA A 132 8.74 8.56 26.46
N SER A 133 7.75 8.87 27.31
CA SER A 133 7.98 9.11 28.74
C SER A 133 7.67 7.92 29.64
N GLY A 134 6.91 6.93 29.16
CA GLY A 134 6.41 5.83 30.00
C GLY A 134 5.45 6.28 31.10
N CYS A 135 4.90 7.50 31.01
CA CYS A 135 4.05 8.07 32.07
C CYS A 135 2.70 7.37 32.23
N SER A 136 2.25 6.62 31.21
CA SER A 136 0.98 5.90 31.24
C SER A 136 0.98 4.75 30.23
N LYS A 137 -0.06 3.90 30.30
CA LYS A 137 -0.32 2.87 29.30
C LYS A 137 -0.81 3.51 28.00
N THR A 138 -0.30 3.01 26.88
CA THR A 138 -0.70 3.42 25.52
C THR A 138 -2.09 2.89 25.19
N LEU A 139 -2.73 3.48 24.18
CA LEU A 139 -3.94 2.90 23.60
C LEU A 139 -3.65 1.49 23.04
N SER A 140 -4.67 0.63 22.99
CA SER A 140 -4.49 -0.76 22.51
C SER A 140 -3.91 -0.82 21.10
N ASN A 141 -4.54 -0.15 20.12
CA ASN A 141 -3.93 0.07 18.81
C ASN A 141 -4.72 1.00 17.88
N TYR A 142 -6.05 1.06 17.93
CA TYR A 142 -6.82 1.88 16.97
C TYR A 142 -7.96 2.67 17.63
N LEU A 143 -7.90 4.00 17.49
CA LEU A 143 -8.93 4.94 17.91
C LEU A 143 -9.64 5.47 16.68
N THR A 144 -10.97 5.42 16.68
CA THR A 144 -11.83 6.06 15.68
C THR A 144 -12.62 7.20 16.31
N TYR A 145 -12.67 8.32 15.61
CA TYR A 145 -13.49 9.48 15.91
C TYR A 145 -14.55 9.66 14.82
N ASN A 146 -15.80 9.86 15.22
CA ASN A 146 -16.90 10.23 14.34
C ASN A 146 -17.69 11.38 14.98
N GLY A 147 -17.67 12.53 14.30
CA GLY A 147 -18.35 13.76 14.71
C GLY A 147 -19.59 14.12 13.88
N VAL A 148 -20.12 13.20 13.06
CA VAL A 148 -21.29 13.50 12.20
C VAL A 148 -22.57 13.69 13.03
N GLU A 149 -22.82 12.78 13.97
CA GLU A 149 -23.92 12.86 14.93
C GLU A 149 -23.34 12.78 16.34
N GLY A 150 -23.27 13.91 17.03
CA GLY A 150 -22.67 13.98 18.37
C GLY A 150 -21.17 13.65 18.39
N LEU A 151 -20.66 13.29 19.58
CA LEU A 151 -19.25 12.95 19.80
C LEU A 151 -19.11 11.45 20.05
N HIS A 152 -18.62 10.72 19.04
CA HIS A 152 -18.35 9.28 19.18
C HIS A 152 -16.86 9.01 19.03
N ILE A 153 -16.24 8.54 20.12
CA ILE A 153 -14.87 8.02 20.12
C ILE A 153 -14.93 6.56 20.54
N LYS A 154 -14.37 5.69 19.70
CA LYS A 154 -14.28 4.26 19.98
C LYS A 154 -12.83 3.81 19.85
N VAL A 155 -12.35 3.12 20.88
CA VAL A 155 -11.07 2.42 20.84
C VAL A 155 -11.36 0.95 20.54
N THR A 156 -10.75 0.42 19.49
CA THR A 156 -10.88 -0.97 19.07
C THR A 156 -9.51 -1.60 19.09
N GLU A 157 -9.43 -2.84 19.55
CA GLU A 157 -8.21 -3.63 19.53
C GLU A 157 -8.21 -4.56 18.32
N PHE A 158 -7.36 -4.26 17.34
CA PHE A 158 -7.11 -5.14 16.20
C PHE A 158 -6.00 -6.14 16.53
N VAL A 159 -6.17 -7.37 16.07
CA VAL A 159 -5.19 -8.43 16.26
C VAL A 159 -4.17 -8.40 15.11
N ARG A 160 -2.90 -8.60 15.43
CA ARG A 160 -1.85 -8.81 14.43
C ARG A 160 -2.10 -10.11 13.68
N ASP A 161 -2.16 -10.03 12.36
CA ASP A 161 -2.20 -11.21 11.51
C ASP A 161 -0.84 -11.93 11.56
N LYS A 162 -0.88 -13.23 11.89
CA LYS A 162 0.30 -14.09 12.00
C LYS A 162 0.91 -14.39 10.63
N ASP A 163 0.07 -14.43 9.60
CA ASP A 163 0.46 -14.71 8.22
C ASP A 163 0.77 -13.43 7.44
N CYS A 164 0.87 -12.29 8.12
CA CYS A 164 1.16 -11.01 7.51
C CYS A 164 2.51 -11.04 6.78
N LEU A 165 2.49 -10.70 5.49
CA LEU A 165 3.68 -10.68 4.64
C LEU A 165 4.71 -9.59 4.99
N VAL A 166 4.33 -8.63 5.85
CA VAL A 166 5.18 -7.49 6.24
C VAL A 166 5.69 -7.65 7.67
N CYS A 167 4.79 -7.77 8.66
CA CYS A 167 5.20 -7.87 10.07
C CYS A 167 5.24 -9.31 10.59
N GLY A 168 4.86 -10.31 9.80
CA GLY A 168 4.93 -11.72 10.18
C GLY A 168 6.36 -12.27 10.23
N PRO A 169 6.54 -13.55 10.63
CA PRO A 169 7.85 -14.20 10.69
C PRO A 169 8.51 -14.31 9.31
N GLY A 170 7.72 -14.29 8.24
CA GLY A 170 8.13 -14.47 6.84
C GLY A 170 7.46 -15.71 6.25
N VAL A 171 7.31 -15.75 4.94
CA VAL A 171 6.76 -16.94 4.26
C VAL A 171 7.84 -18.02 4.25
N LEU A 172 7.53 -19.18 4.80
CA LEU A 172 8.42 -20.34 4.78
C LEU A 172 8.46 -20.93 3.37
N ILE A 173 9.66 -21.07 2.81
CA ILE A 173 9.89 -21.75 1.53
C ILE A 173 10.96 -22.82 1.76
N GLU A 174 10.60 -24.06 1.50
CA GLU A 174 11.53 -25.18 1.55
C GLU A 174 12.14 -25.41 0.16
N LEU A 175 13.47 -25.45 0.09
CA LEU A 175 14.21 -25.62 -1.17
C LEU A 175 15.24 -26.74 -1.04
N ASP A 176 15.60 -27.35 -2.17
CA ASP A 176 16.75 -28.25 -2.21
C ASP A 176 18.05 -27.45 -2.38
N THR A 177 19.17 -28.01 -1.91
CA THR A 177 20.49 -27.35 -1.97
C THR A 177 20.99 -27.11 -3.41
N SER A 178 20.44 -27.82 -4.39
CA SER A 178 20.76 -27.71 -5.81
C SER A 178 19.97 -26.64 -6.56
N VAL A 179 19.02 -25.97 -5.92
CA VAL A 179 18.18 -24.96 -6.57
C VAL A 179 19.02 -23.71 -6.88
N THR A 180 19.12 -23.39 -8.17
CA THR A 180 19.76 -22.17 -8.68
C THR A 180 18.92 -20.94 -8.37
N LEU A 181 19.58 -19.77 -8.24
CA LEU A 181 18.89 -18.50 -8.00
C LEU A 181 17.83 -18.18 -9.09
N GLN A 182 18.08 -18.52 -10.35
CA GLN A 182 17.09 -18.35 -11.43
C GLN A 182 15.79 -19.11 -11.15
N LYS A 183 15.87 -20.43 -10.93
CA LYS A 183 14.71 -21.26 -10.59
C LYS A 183 13.97 -20.77 -9.35
N PHE A 184 14.69 -20.25 -8.36
CA PHE A 184 14.07 -19.65 -7.18
C PHE A 184 13.24 -18.40 -7.53
N ILE A 185 13.74 -17.52 -8.41
CA ILE A 185 13.00 -16.35 -8.89
C ILE A 185 11.74 -16.79 -9.65
N ASP A 186 11.85 -17.79 -10.53
CA ASP A 186 10.72 -18.32 -11.28
C ASP A 186 9.63 -18.89 -10.33
N MET A 187 10.05 -19.60 -9.27
CA MET A 187 9.14 -20.09 -8.22
C MET A 187 8.43 -18.97 -7.44
N LEU A 188 9.08 -17.81 -7.26
CA LEU A 188 8.47 -16.66 -6.58
C LEU A 188 7.41 -15.97 -7.43
N GLU A 189 7.58 -15.99 -8.76
CA GLU A 189 6.60 -15.49 -9.73
C GLU A 189 5.33 -16.36 -9.73
N GLU A 190 5.48 -17.68 -9.65
CA GLU A 190 4.36 -18.63 -9.64
C GLU A 190 3.65 -18.77 -8.28
N HIS A 191 4.26 -18.28 -7.19
CA HIS A 191 3.75 -18.53 -5.84
C HIS A 191 2.42 -17.80 -5.58
N PRO A 192 1.33 -18.49 -5.18
CA PRO A 192 -0.03 -17.95 -5.15
C PRO A 192 -0.23 -16.82 -4.13
N LYS A 193 0.60 -16.75 -3.08
CA LYS A 193 0.54 -15.68 -2.07
C LYS A 193 1.46 -14.49 -2.36
N LEU A 194 2.49 -14.66 -3.20
CA LEU A 194 3.54 -13.65 -3.38
C LEU A 194 3.36 -12.88 -4.68
N LEU A 195 3.05 -13.56 -5.80
CA LEU A 195 2.76 -12.99 -7.12
C LEU A 195 3.70 -11.82 -7.47
N LEU A 196 5.00 -12.00 -7.20
CA LEU A 196 6.02 -10.97 -7.37
C LEU A 196 6.55 -11.05 -8.80
N SER A 197 6.32 -10.02 -9.62
CA SER A 197 6.99 -9.88 -10.93
C SER A 197 8.26 -9.05 -10.79
N LYS A 198 9.31 -9.39 -11.54
CA LYS A 198 10.62 -8.69 -11.50
C LYS A 198 11.25 -8.66 -10.11
N ALA A 199 11.40 -9.84 -9.51
CA ALA A 199 11.94 -9.97 -8.16
C ALA A 199 13.45 -9.66 -8.11
N SER A 200 13.85 -8.93 -7.08
CA SER A 200 15.24 -8.71 -6.67
C SER A 200 15.42 -9.33 -5.29
N VAL A 201 16.54 -10.03 -5.08
CA VAL A 201 16.78 -10.89 -3.92
C VAL A 201 18.01 -10.39 -3.17
N ARG A 202 17.85 -10.13 -1.87
CA ARG A 202 18.91 -9.71 -0.96
C ARG A 202 19.00 -10.66 0.23
N HIS A 203 20.21 -11.06 0.57
CA HIS A 203 20.52 -11.83 1.76
C HIS A 203 21.41 -10.97 2.66
N GLN A 204 20.93 -10.67 3.87
CA GLN A 204 21.61 -9.79 4.82
C GLN A 204 22.03 -8.43 4.18
N THR A 205 23.34 -8.18 4.04
CA THR A 205 23.90 -6.99 3.39
C THR A 205 24.24 -7.21 1.91
N MET A 206 24.22 -8.46 1.43
CA MET A 206 24.60 -8.83 0.07
C MET A 206 23.40 -8.88 -0.88
N ASN A 207 23.54 -8.22 -2.02
CA ASN A 207 22.57 -8.31 -3.11
C ASN A 207 22.86 -9.57 -3.93
N LEU A 208 22.00 -10.58 -3.81
CA LEU A 208 22.15 -11.82 -4.58
C LEU A 208 21.80 -11.57 -6.06
N TYR A 209 20.70 -10.86 -6.28
CA TYR A 209 20.25 -10.41 -7.60
C TYR A 209 19.46 -9.11 -7.50
N MET A 210 19.73 -8.14 -8.38
CA MET A 210 18.96 -6.91 -8.49
C MET A 210 18.56 -6.62 -9.93
N GLN A 211 17.26 -6.43 -10.17
CA GLN A 211 16.73 -6.11 -11.50
C GLN A 211 17.02 -4.65 -11.92
N ALA A 212 17.11 -3.74 -10.94
CA ALA A 212 17.36 -2.32 -11.16
C ALA A 212 18.16 -1.75 -9.99
N PRO A 213 19.11 -0.81 -10.21
CA PRO A 213 19.53 -0.18 -11.48
C PRO A 213 20.39 -1.09 -12.39
N PRO A 214 20.56 -0.77 -13.70
CA PRO A 214 21.25 -1.63 -14.69
C PRO A 214 22.67 -2.02 -14.31
N VAL A 215 23.39 -1.11 -13.65
CA VAL A 215 24.76 -1.35 -13.17
C VAL A 215 24.83 -2.51 -12.19
N LEU A 216 23.85 -2.63 -11.29
CA LEU A 216 23.80 -3.73 -10.32
C LEU A 216 23.25 -5.01 -10.93
N GLU A 217 22.43 -4.91 -11.98
CA GLU A 217 21.96 -6.08 -12.73
C GLU A 217 23.13 -6.77 -13.43
N GLU A 218 23.96 -6.02 -14.14
CA GLU A 218 25.15 -6.57 -14.81
C GLU A 218 26.13 -7.24 -13.83
N MET A 219 26.33 -6.63 -12.65
CA MET A 219 27.20 -7.18 -11.61
C MET A 219 26.64 -8.43 -10.94
N THR A 220 25.31 -8.56 -10.82
CA THR A 220 24.67 -9.68 -10.11
C THR A 220 24.14 -10.76 -11.04
N ARG A 221 24.12 -10.53 -12.36
CA ARG A 221 23.68 -11.50 -13.38
C ARG A 221 24.50 -12.79 -13.36
N SER A 222 25.80 -12.73 -13.05
CA SER A 222 26.65 -13.92 -12.91
C SER A 222 26.16 -14.88 -11.82
N ASN A 223 25.43 -14.37 -10.81
CA ASN A 223 24.96 -15.18 -9.69
C ASN A 223 23.71 -16.01 -10.02
N LEU A 224 23.01 -15.73 -11.13
CA LEU A 224 21.76 -16.42 -11.48
C LEU A 224 21.93 -17.93 -11.70
N GLY A 225 23.09 -18.33 -12.23
CA GLY A 225 23.43 -19.74 -12.47
C GLY A 225 23.96 -20.49 -11.25
N LEU A 226 24.25 -19.79 -10.14
CA LEU A 226 24.81 -20.41 -8.95
C LEU A 226 23.70 -20.95 -8.03
N PRO A 227 23.96 -22.05 -7.30
CA PRO A 227 23.01 -22.58 -6.32
C PRO A 227 22.84 -21.58 -5.17
N LEU A 228 21.59 -21.34 -4.78
CA LEU A 228 21.24 -20.37 -3.74
C LEU A 228 21.89 -20.72 -2.39
N PHE A 229 22.05 -22.01 -2.12
CA PHE A 229 22.71 -22.51 -0.91
C PHE A 229 24.17 -22.07 -0.79
N GLU A 230 24.92 -22.01 -1.89
CA GLU A 230 26.31 -21.53 -1.88
C GLU A 230 26.37 -20.02 -1.70
N LEU A 231 25.47 -19.29 -2.37
CA LEU A 231 25.37 -17.83 -2.27
C LEU A 231 25.00 -17.36 -0.86
N MET A 232 24.23 -18.16 -0.11
CA MET A 232 23.87 -17.89 1.28
C MET A 232 24.92 -18.36 2.29
N GLY A 233 26.10 -18.80 1.85
CA GLY A 233 27.17 -19.25 2.75
C GLY A 233 26.93 -20.61 3.39
N LYS A 234 26.16 -21.50 2.74
CA LYS A 234 25.85 -22.87 3.19
C LYS A 234 25.08 -22.94 4.52
N VAL A 235 24.26 -21.93 4.80
CA VAL A 235 23.39 -21.88 5.98
C VAL A 235 22.11 -22.68 5.71
N SER A 236 21.71 -23.55 6.64
CA SER A 236 20.53 -24.41 6.51
C SER A 236 19.20 -23.65 6.59
N LYS A 237 19.17 -22.54 7.34
CA LYS A 237 18.00 -21.69 7.51
C LYS A 237 18.41 -20.23 7.67
N ASP A 238 17.90 -19.37 6.80
CA ASP A 238 18.06 -17.92 6.97
C ASP A 238 16.91 -17.14 6.31
N ILE A 239 16.86 -15.84 6.57
CA ILE A 239 15.89 -14.90 6.05
C ILE A 239 16.45 -14.23 4.79
N VAL A 240 15.64 -14.22 3.74
CA VAL A 240 15.91 -13.50 2.50
C VAL A 240 14.86 -12.42 2.31
N LEU A 241 15.32 -11.23 1.92
CA LEU A 241 14.48 -10.10 1.58
C LEU A 241 14.31 -10.06 0.08
N VAL A 242 13.07 -10.12 -0.37
CA VAL A 242 12.73 -10.04 -1.79
C VAL A 242 11.97 -8.76 -2.04
N THR A 243 12.44 -7.94 -2.97
CA THR A 243 11.70 -6.80 -3.48
C THR A 243 11.20 -7.11 -4.87
N GLY A 244 9.91 -6.95 -5.12
CA GLY A 244 9.33 -7.18 -6.43
C GLY A 244 8.21 -6.20 -6.71
N THR A 245 7.67 -6.27 -7.93
CA THR A 245 6.47 -5.53 -8.30
C THR A 245 5.26 -6.45 -8.27
N THR A 246 4.27 -6.12 -7.46
CA THR A 246 2.97 -6.79 -7.49
C THR A 246 2.03 -5.99 -8.39
N SER A 247 1.29 -6.69 -9.26
CA SER A 247 0.17 -6.11 -10.00
C SER A 247 -1.11 -6.42 -9.25
N LYS A 248 -1.66 -5.44 -8.54
CA LYS A 248 -3.04 -5.48 -8.02
C LYS A 248 -3.78 -4.30 -8.63
N ASP A 249 -4.91 -4.58 -9.29
CA ASP A 249 -5.82 -3.58 -9.88
C ASP A 249 -5.16 -2.55 -10.81
N ASP A 250 -4.37 -3.05 -11.78
CA ASP A 250 -3.62 -2.30 -12.82
C ASP A 250 -2.60 -1.28 -12.31
N LYS A 251 -2.33 -1.25 -10.99
CA LYS A 251 -1.25 -0.45 -10.40
C LYS A 251 -0.08 -1.37 -10.03
N LYS A 252 1.08 -1.09 -10.64
CA LYS A 252 2.35 -1.74 -10.27
C LYS A 252 2.87 -1.09 -9.01
N THR A 253 2.84 -1.82 -7.90
CA THR A 253 3.40 -1.37 -6.62
C THR A 253 4.64 -2.18 -6.30
N SER A 254 5.73 -1.49 -5.96
CA SER A 254 6.92 -2.13 -5.40
C SER A 254 6.60 -2.61 -3.99
N CYS A 255 6.80 -3.90 -3.71
CA CYS A 255 6.65 -4.46 -2.39
C CYS A 255 7.92 -5.18 -1.93
N LEU A 256 8.16 -5.13 -0.63
CA LEU A 256 9.21 -5.86 0.06
C LEU A 256 8.56 -7.01 0.84
N ARG A 257 9.08 -8.22 0.65
CA ARG A 257 8.62 -9.45 1.27
C ARG A 257 9.77 -10.12 2.02
N LYS A 258 9.46 -10.59 3.23
CA LYS A 258 10.38 -11.38 4.05
C LYS A 258 10.09 -12.86 3.81
N LEU A 259 11.09 -13.60 3.35
CA LEU A 259 11.02 -15.04 3.15
C LEU A 259 11.95 -15.74 4.12
N CYS A 260 11.49 -16.83 4.71
CA CYS A 260 12.32 -17.72 5.51
C CYS A 260 12.62 -18.94 4.65
N LEU A 261 13.89 -19.09 4.24
CA LEU A 261 14.32 -20.21 3.44
C LEU A 261 14.84 -21.32 4.34
N VAL A 262 14.43 -22.55 4.06
CA VAL A 262 14.94 -23.76 4.71
C VAL A 262 15.41 -24.72 3.63
N PHE A 263 16.69 -25.11 3.69
CA PHE A 263 17.24 -26.08 2.75
C PHE A 263 17.10 -27.51 3.27
N LYS A 264 16.54 -28.39 2.45
CA LYS A 264 16.43 -29.83 2.75
C LYS A 264 17.83 -30.46 2.63
N GLY A 265 18.39 -30.98 3.72
CA GLY A 265 19.57 -31.84 3.63
C GLY A 265 20.63 -31.79 4.74
N GLN A 266 20.55 -30.95 5.77
CA GLN A 266 21.41 -31.08 6.96
C GLN A 266 20.62 -30.81 8.25
N ASP A 267 20.42 -31.90 8.97
CA ASP A 267 19.91 -32.13 10.32
C ASP A 267 18.89 -31.19 10.95
N ALA A 268 17.79 -31.84 11.31
CA ALA A 268 16.98 -31.56 12.48
C ALA A 268 17.84 -31.17 13.70
N VAL A 269 17.97 -29.88 13.95
CA VAL A 269 18.03 -29.38 15.32
C VAL A 269 16.76 -28.59 15.56
N ILE A 270 15.83 -29.28 16.21
CA ILE A 270 14.68 -28.69 16.85
C ILE A 270 15.24 -27.79 17.95
N ASP A 271 15.36 -26.48 17.72
CA ASP A 271 15.42 -25.51 18.83
C ASP A 271 14.00 -25.41 19.43
N MET A 272 13.65 -26.44 20.22
CA MET A 272 12.81 -26.26 21.39
C MET A 272 13.72 -25.62 22.44
N ASP A 273 13.75 -24.30 22.50
CA ASP A 273 13.91 -23.54 23.76
C ASP A 273 13.99 -22.03 23.46
N MET A 274 12.85 -21.35 23.59
CA MET A 274 12.74 -20.05 24.27
C MET A 274 11.26 -19.87 24.67
N ALA A 275 10.81 -20.75 25.56
CA ALA A 275 9.54 -20.62 26.24
C ALA A 275 9.63 -21.11 27.69
N VAL A 276 10.61 -20.60 28.46
CA VAL A 276 10.54 -20.55 29.93
C VAL A 276 11.37 -19.36 30.41
N GLY A 277 10.77 -18.42 31.15
CA GLY A 277 11.54 -17.56 32.06
C GLY A 277 11.00 -16.15 32.33
N ALA A 278 10.06 -16.08 33.28
CA ALA A 278 9.70 -14.95 34.15
C ALA A 278 8.97 -13.73 33.56
#